data_AF-W4FKX0-F1
#
_entry.id   AF-W4FKX0-F1
#
_cell.length_a   1.000
_cell.length_b   1.000
_cell.length_c   1.000
_cell.angle_alpha   90.00
_cell.angle_beta   90.00
_cell.angle_gamma   90.00
#
_symmetry.space_group_name_H-M   'P 1'
#
loop_
_entity.id
_entity.type
_entity.pdbx_description
1 polymer ?
#
loop_
_entity_poly.entity_id
_entity_poly.type
_entity_poly.pdbx_seq_one_letter_code
_entity_poly.pdbx_strand_id
1 'polypeptide(L)'
;MVTCIFYDCHNPVVQHGRSKCIVHHSRTPCSTPKCRNQAYARGRCVRHGARKYCLMEGCMHYRRTGGYCARHTKALRANFSLASGPRMVVVPPRPQKNGVVREQWTTSPRTPVLSLDAEWTVLEEFLNEVNFALLTTDEQR
;
A
#
# COMPACT_ATOMS: atom_id res chain seq x y z
N MET A 1 7.88 33.79 -19.73
CA MET A 1 8.21 32.44 -20.25
C MET A 1 7.85 31.40 -19.20
N VAL A 2 7.19 30.30 -19.58
CA VAL A 2 6.86 29.20 -18.66
C VAL A 2 8.12 28.36 -18.43
N THR A 3 8.42 28.04 -17.17
CA THR A 3 9.56 27.20 -16.79
C THR A 3 9.15 25.73 -16.69
N CYS A 4 10.16 24.85 -16.75
CA CYS A 4 9.92 23.41 -16.67
C CYS A 4 9.29 23.00 -15.32
N ILE A 5 8.37 22.03 -15.35
CA ILE A 5 7.70 21.51 -14.14
C ILE A 5 8.63 20.80 -13.14
N PHE A 6 9.83 20.37 -13.53
CA PHE A 6 10.71 19.63 -12.62
C PHE A 6 11.34 20.53 -11.55
N TYR A 7 11.56 19.97 -10.36
CA TYR A 7 12.17 20.71 -9.25
C TYR A 7 13.57 21.23 -9.66
N ASP A 8 13.85 22.49 -9.31
CA ASP A 8 15.09 23.23 -9.64
C ASP A 8 15.48 23.28 -11.13
N CYS A 9 14.55 23.00 -12.05
CA CYS A 9 14.80 23.13 -13.48
C CYS A 9 14.44 24.55 -13.97
N HIS A 10 15.46 25.33 -14.30
CA HIS A 10 15.31 26.69 -14.80
C HIS A 10 15.16 26.78 -16.33
N ASN A 11 15.21 25.64 -17.03
CA ASN A 11 15.13 25.63 -18.48
C ASN A 11 13.73 26.06 -18.96
N PRO A 12 13.66 26.95 -19.97
CA PRO A 12 12.39 27.41 -20.52
C PRO A 12 11.67 26.29 -21.26
N VAL A 13 10.34 26.33 -21.23
CA VAL A 13 9.50 25.50 -22.10
C VAL A 13 9.37 26.20 -23.45
N VAL A 14 10.08 25.67 -24.44
CA VAL A 14 10.13 26.24 -25.80
C VAL A 14 8.87 25.91 -26.62
N GLN A 15 8.18 24.81 -26.29
CA GLN A 15 6.99 24.37 -27.02
C GLN A 15 5.70 24.79 -26.29
N HIS A 16 4.87 25.57 -26.97
CA HIS A 16 3.56 25.97 -26.46
C HIS A 16 2.69 24.74 -26.15
N GLY A 17 1.96 24.79 -25.03
CA GLY A 17 1.08 23.69 -24.57
C GLY A 17 1.80 22.54 -23.83
N ARG A 18 3.13 22.53 -23.77
CA ARG A 18 3.88 21.57 -22.93
C ARG A 18 4.22 22.17 -21.57
N SER A 19 4.54 21.31 -20.62
CA SER A 19 4.98 21.67 -19.25
C SER A 19 6.44 21.30 -18.96
N LYS A 20 7.16 20.82 -19.98
CA LYS A 20 8.52 20.27 -19.84
C LYS A 20 9.46 20.90 -20.86
N CYS A 21 10.70 21.15 -20.46
CA CYS A 21 11.76 21.61 -21.36
C CYS A 21 12.25 20.48 -22.27
N ILE A 22 13.08 20.81 -23.26
CA ILE A 22 13.67 19.83 -24.18
C ILE A 22 14.50 18.76 -23.47
N VAL A 23 15.18 19.10 -22.37
CA VAL A 23 15.98 18.14 -21.58
C VAL A 23 15.08 17.14 -20.85
N HIS A 24 13.90 17.59 -20.43
CA HIS A 24 12.97 16.80 -19.64
C HIS A 24 11.77 16.26 -20.44
N HIS A 25 11.77 16.39 -21.77
CA HIS A 25 10.63 15.99 -22.62
C HIS A 25 10.25 14.51 -22.44
N SER A 26 11.24 13.63 -22.25
CA SER A 26 11.09 12.19 -22.03
C SER A 26 10.95 11.78 -20.56
N ARG A 27 11.10 12.73 -19.64
CA ARG A 27 11.01 12.46 -18.19
C ARG A 27 9.57 12.62 -17.74
N THR A 28 9.12 11.69 -16.90
CA THR A 28 7.78 11.70 -16.31
C THR A 28 7.87 12.18 -14.86
N PRO A 29 7.06 13.17 -14.44
CA PRO A 29 7.00 13.57 -13.04
C PRO A 29 6.35 12.49 -12.18
N CYS A 30 6.59 12.55 -10.88
CA CYS A 30 5.95 11.69 -9.91
C CYS A 30 4.44 11.91 -9.92
N SER A 31 3.66 10.82 -9.89
CA SER A 31 2.19 10.86 -9.84
C SER A 31 1.60 11.38 -8.54
N THR A 32 2.44 11.65 -7.53
CA THR A 32 1.99 12.23 -6.26
C THR A 32 1.67 13.70 -6.47
N PRO A 33 0.51 14.21 -5.99
CA PRO A 33 0.14 15.60 -6.17
C PRO A 33 1.22 16.53 -5.62
N LYS A 34 1.46 17.64 -6.34
CA LYS A 34 2.49 18.64 -6.01
C LYS A 34 3.93 18.12 -6.02
N CYS A 35 4.20 16.88 -6.45
CA CYS A 35 5.55 16.35 -6.55
C CYS A 35 6.14 16.60 -7.94
N ARG A 36 7.18 17.43 -7.99
CA ARG A 36 7.91 17.78 -9.21
C ARG A 36 9.17 16.93 -9.45
N ASN A 37 9.34 15.84 -8.69
CA ASN A 37 10.48 14.94 -8.85
C ASN A 37 10.25 13.97 -10.00
N GLN A 38 11.33 13.49 -10.62
CA GLN A 38 11.26 12.44 -11.63
C GLN A 38 10.75 11.12 -11.04
N ALA A 39 9.81 10.50 -11.75
CA ALA A 39 9.41 9.14 -11.51
C ALA A 39 10.55 8.18 -11.87
N TYR A 40 10.88 7.28 -10.95
CA TYR A 40 11.90 6.26 -11.15
C TYR A 40 11.28 4.91 -11.48
N ALA A 41 10.18 4.55 -10.82
CA ALA A 41 9.44 3.31 -11.07
C ALA A 41 7.98 3.45 -10.63
N ARG A 42 7.06 2.75 -11.31
CA ARG A 42 5.62 2.72 -10.98
C ARG A 42 4.99 4.12 -10.92
N GLY A 43 5.45 5.04 -11.78
CA GLY A 43 5.00 6.43 -11.79
C GLY A 43 5.39 7.26 -10.56
N ARG A 44 6.20 6.74 -9.63
CA ARG A 44 6.57 7.45 -8.39
C ARG A 44 8.06 7.75 -8.34
N CYS A 45 8.45 8.77 -7.58
CA CYS A 45 9.85 9.07 -7.28
C CYS A 45 10.36 8.22 -6.10
N VAL A 46 11.67 8.23 -5.84
CA VAL A 46 12.27 7.47 -4.72
C VAL A 46 11.64 7.85 -3.39
N ARG A 47 11.33 9.15 -3.18
CA ARG A 47 10.68 9.64 -1.97
C ARG A 47 9.25 9.11 -1.80
N HIS A 48 8.55 8.86 -2.89
CA HIS A 48 7.15 8.40 -2.91
C HIS A 48 7.00 6.91 -3.25
N GLY A 49 8.06 6.11 -3.06
CA GLY A 49 7.95 4.64 -3.09
C GLY A 49 8.34 3.97 -4.40
N ALA A 50 9.12 4.64 -5.26
CA ALA A 50 9.77 3.97 -6.40
C ALA A 50 10.75 2.88 -5.94
N ARG A 51 11.36 3.05 -4.76
CA ARG A 51 12.23 2.08 -4.13
C ARG A 51 11.69 1.73 -2.74
N LYS A 52 11.92 0.49 -2.31
CA LYS A 52 11.65 0.09 -0.92
C LYS A 52 12.98 0.01 -0.16
N TYR A 53 12.92 0.11 1.16
CA TYR A 53 14.08 -0.04 2.02
C TYR A 53 14.51 -1.51 2.12
N CYS A 54 15.72 -1.71 2.61
CA CYS A 54 16.25 -3.01 2.97
C CYS A 54 15.35 -3.68 4.02
N LEU A 55 15.18 -5.00 3.92
CA LEU A 55 14.44 -5.78 4.91
C LEU A 55 15.23 -6.04 6.20
N MET A 56 16.52 -5.69 6.25
CA MET A 56 17.30 -5.80 7.48
C MET A 56 16.83 -4.70 8.44
N GLU A 57 16.58 -5.10 9.69
CA GLU A 57 16.29 -4.20 10.79
C GLU A 57 17.33 -3.07 10.93
N GLY A 58 16.85 -1.85 11.20
CA GLY A 58 17.69 -0.66 11.31
C GLY A 58 18.32 -0.17 10.00
N CYS A 59 18.17 -0.88 8.86
CA CYS A 59 18.83 -0.49 7.62
C CYS A 59 18.01 0.52 6.79
N MET A 60 18.50 1.75 6.70
CA MET A 60 17.87 2.83 5.92
C MET A 60 18.29 2.87 4.44
N HIS A 61 19.07 1.89 3.98
CA HIS A 61 19.45 1.82 2.57
C HIS A 61 18.35 1.21 1.69
N TYR A 62 18.30 1.62 0.43
CA TYR A 62 17.36 1.05 -0.53
C TYR A 62 17.75 -0.37 -0.93
N ARG A 63 16.74 -1.25 -1.01
CA ARG A 63 16.94 -2.63 -1.48
C ARG A 63 17.27 -2.65 -2.98
N ARG A 64 18.11 -3.61 -3.36
CA ARG A 64 18.45 -3.90 -4.76
C ARG A 64 17.84 -5.24 -5.19
N THR A 65 18.35 -6.34 -4.65
CA THR A 65 17.99 -7.70 -5.04
C THR A 65 17.64 -8.53 -3.81
N GLY A 66 16.70 -9.48 -3.94
CA GLY A 66 16.34 -10.41 -2.86
C GLY A 66 15.72 -9.77 -1.61
N GLY A 67 15.33 -8.50 -1.67
CA GLY A 67 14.79 -7.77 -0.51
C GLY A 67 15.82 -6.94 0.27
N TYR A 68 17.11 -7.03 -0.07
CA TYR A 68 18.19 -6.43 0.72
C TYR A 68 18.99 -5.38 -0.06
N CYS A 69 19.67 -4.48 0.64
CA CYS A 69 20.56 -3.49 0.05
C CYS A 69 21.89 -4.14 -0.39
N ALA A 70 22.71 -3.42 -1.15
CA ALA A 70 24.00 -3.95 -1.63
C ALA A 70 24.92 -4.49 -0.53
N ARG A 71 24.86 -3.89 0.67
CA ARG A 71 25.64 -4.33 1.85
C ARG A 71 25.11 -5.66 2.39
N HIS A 72 23.79 -5.80 2.49
CA HIS A 72 23.13 -6.97 3.10
C HIS A 72 22.86 -8.12 2.12
N THR A 73 22.92 -7.87 0.81
CA THR A 73 22.93 -8.94 -0.20
C THR A 73 24.21 -9.77 -0.18
N LYS A 74 25.33 -9.24 0.34
CA LYS A 74 26.57 -10.02 0.48
C LYS A 74 26.48 -11.05 1.62
N ALA A 75 25.87 -10.66 2.75
CA ALA A 75 25.68 -11.55 3.89
C ALA A 75 24.77 -12.75 3.57
N LEU A 76 23.73 -12.55 2.74
CA LEU A 76 22.87 -13.64 2.27
C LEU A 76 23.58 -14.62 1.35
N ARG A 77 24.63 -14.20 0.64
CA ARG A 77 25.42 -15.10 -0.23
C ARG A 77 26.42 -15.93 0.58
N ALA A 78 26.86 -15.44 1.74
CA ALA A 78 27.77 -16.17 2.62
C ALA A 78 27.05 -17.26 3.46
N ASN A 79 25.77 -17.07 3.78
CA ASN A 79 25.01 -17.96 4.68
C ASN A 79 24.07 -18.95 3.95
N PHE A 80 24.16 -19.09 2.62
CA PHE A 80 23.22 -19.91 1.83
C PHE A 80 23.66 -21.37 1.61
N SER A 81 24.61 -21.88 2.41
CA SER A 81 25.10 -23.26 2.25
C SER A 81 24.28 -24.32 3.03
N LEU A 82 23.40 -23.96 3.99
CA LEU A 82 23.00 -24.94 5.03
C LEU A 82 21.55 -24.95 5.55
N ALA A 83 20.57 -24.26 4.97
CA ALA A 83 19.20 -24.28 5.55
C ALA A 83 18.10 -24.67 4.56
N SER A 84 17.79 -25.96 4.52
CA SER A 84 16.56 -26.56 4.04
C SER A 84 15.43 -26.35 5.06
N GLY A 85 14.77 -25.20 5.01
CA GLY A 85 13.60 -24.90 5.84
C GLY A 85 12.66 -23.88 5.17
N PRO A 86 11.36 -23.83 5.56
CA PRO A 86 10.40 -22.93 4.93
C PRO A 86 10.78 -21.47 5.21
N ARG A 87 10.85 -20.68 4.13
CA ARG A 87 11.18 -19.25 4.16
C ARG A 87 10.13 -18.45 4.92
N MET A 88 10.35 -18.20 6.20
CA MET A 88 9.63 -17.18 6.96
C MET A 88 10.06 -15.79 6.45
N VAL A 89 9.25 -15.18 5.60
CA VAL A 89 9.45 -13.79 5.19
C VAL A 89 8.74 -12.91 6.21
N VAL A 90 9.43 -12.53 7.28
CA VAL A 90 8.95 -11.46 8.17
C VAL A 90 8.96 -10.17 7.36
N VAL A 91 7.78 -9.62 7.07
CA VAL A 91 7.63 -8.31 6.40
C VAL A 91 7.42 -7.26 7.49
N PRO A 92 8.47 -6.55 7.94
CA PRO A 92 8.30 -5.51 8.93
C PRO A 92 7.48 -4.33 8.39
N PRO A 93 6.80 -3.58 9.27
CA PRO A 93 6.01 -2.42 8.87
C PRO A 93 6.88 -1.40 8.14
N ARG A 94 6.27 -0.78 7.12
CA ARG A 94 6.92 0.23 6.30
C ARG A 94 7.25 1.45 7.17
N PRO A 95 8.51 1.93 7.26
CA PRO A 95 8.79 3.16 7.97
C PRO A 95 8.08 4.32 7.26
N GLN A 96 7.16 4.98 7.97
CA GLN A 96 6.44 6.16 7.51
C GLN A 96 7.26 7.41 7.81
N LYS A 97 7.25 8.39 6.89
CA LYS A 97 8.12 9.57 6.91
C LYS A 97 7.69 10.67 7.87
N ASN A 98 6.68 10.40 8.67
CA ASN A 98 6.18 11.32 9.67
C ASN A 98 6.47 10.58 10.97
N GLY A 99 7.35 11.12 11.82
CA GLY A 99 7.86 10.50 13.06
C GLY A 99 6.80 10.19 14.13
N VAL A 100 5.57 9.91 13.73
CA VAL A 100 4.57 9.24 14.53
C VAL A 100 4.80 7.74 14.35
N VAL A 101 5.64 7.17 15.22
CA VAL A 101 5.52 5.76 15.54
C VAL A 101 4.16 5.63 16.23
N ARG A 102 3.11 5.29 15.48
CA ARG A 102 1.92 4.74 16.13
C ARG A 102 2.32 3.35 16.58
N GLU A 103 2.67 3.22 17.84
CA GLU A 103 2.74 1.95 18.56
C GLU A 103 1.32 1.38 18.63
N GLN A 104 0.84 0.88 17.50
CA GLN A 104 -0.40 0.16 17.44
C GLN A 104 -0.01 -1.26 17.03
N TRP A 105 0.29 -2.07 18.03
CA TRP A 105 0.33 -3.52 17.90
C TRP A 105 -1.06 -3.96 17.46
N THR A 106 -1.34 -3.92 16.16
CA THR A 106 -2.54 -4.56 15.63
C THR A 106 -2.21 -6.03 15.48
N THR A 107 -2.46 -6.81 16.53
CA THR A 107 -2.98 -8.16 16.31
C THR A 107 -4.30 -7.95 15.57
N SER A 108 -4.27 -7.93 14.24
CA SER A 108 -5.50 -8.09 13.49
C SER A 108 -5.87 -9.55 13.67
N PRO A 109 -7.00 -9.90 14.31
CA PRO A 109 -7.63 -11.15 13.93
C PRO A 109 -7.77 -11.08 12.41
N ARG A 110 -7.43 -12.16 11.70
CA ARG A 110 -8.10 -12.35 10.41
C ARG A 110 -9.57 -12.27 10.78
N THR A 111 -10.28 -11.26 10.31
CA THR A 111 -11.73 -11.37 10.21
C THR A 111 -11.96 -12.71 9.51
N PRO A 112 -12.60 -13.70 10.15
CA PRO A 112 -13.18 -14.76 9.35
C PRO A 112 -14.10 -14.02 8.38
N VAL A 113 -14.02 -14.38 7.10
CA VAL A 113 -15.08 -14.05 6.16
C VAL A 113 -16.35 -14.51 6.87
N LEU A 114 -17.18 -13.57 7.33
CA LEU A 114 -18.52 -13.93 7.80
C LEU A 114 -19.15 -14.59 6.59
N SER A 115 -19.41 -15.89 6.72
CA SER A 115 -20.11 -16.65 5.71
C SER A 115 -21.46 -15.98 5.47
N LEU A 116 -22.00 -16.22 4.29
CA LEU A 116 -23.26 -15.66 3.77
C LEU A 116 -24.51 -16.14 4.55
N ASP A 117 -24.40 -16.45 5.84
CA ASP A 117 -25.45 -17.10 6.64
C ASP A 117 -25.95 -16.22 7.79
N ALA A 118 -25.43 -14.98 7.96
CA ALA A 118 -25.75 -14.10 9.09
C ALA A 118 -26.74 -12.96 8.77
N GLU A 119 -27.45 -13.01 7.65
CA GLU A 119 -28.56 -12.08 7.34
C GLU A 119 -29.96 -12.73 7.41
N TRP A 120 -30.04 -14.04 7.72
CA TRP A 120 -31.32 -14.77 7.75
C TRP A 120 -31.99 -14.84 9.12
N THR A 121 -31.27 -14.56 10.22
CA THR A 121 -31.84 -14.70 11.58
C THR A 121 -32.78 -13.57 11.99
N VAL A 122 -32.77 -12.42 11.30
CA VAL A 122 -33.70 -11.31 11.60
C VAL A 122 -35.04 -11.48 10.87
N LEU A 123 -35.07 -12.26 9.78
CA LEU A 123 -36.29 -12.44 8.96
C LEU A 123 -37.17 -13.61 9.44
N GLU A 124 -36.59 -14.64 10.06
CA GLU A 124 -37.37 -15.74 10.66
C GLU A 124 -38.11 -15.33 11.95
N GLU A 125 -37.55 -14.41 12.74
CA GLU A 125 -38.24 -13.86 13.92
C GLU A 125 -39.46 -13.01 13.50
N PHE A 126 -39.34 -12.22 12.43
CA PHE A 126 -40.43 -11.37 11.94
C PHE A 126 -41.60 -12.19 11.34
N LEU A 127 -41.31 -13.30 10.65
CA LEU A 127 -42.35 -14.17 10.09
C LEU A 127 -43.08 -15.00 11.18
N ASN A 128 -42.43 -15.30 12.31
CA ASN A 128 -43.09 -15.96 13.44
C ASN A 128 -44.02 -15.02 14.22
N GLU A 129 -43.70 -13.73 14.33
CA GLU A 129 -44.61 -12.75 14.97
C GLU A 129 -45.88 -12.50 14.16
N VAL A 130 -45.77 -12.44 12.83
CA VAL A 130 -46.94 -12.27 11.94
C VAL A 130 -47.84 -13.52 11.94
N ASN A 131 -47.26 -14.72 12.05
CA ASN A 131 -48.02 -15.97 12.07
C ASN A 131 -48.75 -16.20 13.41
N PHE A 132 -48.19 -15.72 14.54
CA PHE A 132 -48.85 -15.79 15.85
C PHE A 132 -50.03 -14.80 15.97
N ALA A 133 -49.94 -13.64 15.30
CA ALA A 133 -51.01 -12.63 15.30
C ALA A 133 -52.25 -13.05 14.48
N LEU A 134 -52.11 -13.91 13.46
CA LEU A 134 -53.23 -14.40 12.64
C LEU A 134 -53.99 -15.59 13.25
N LEU A 135 -53.43 -16.28 14.26
CA LEU A 135 -54.09 -17.40 14.93
C LEU A 135 -54.93 -17.02 16.15
N THR A 136 -54.91 -15.75 16.58
CA THR A 136 -55.68 -15.28 17.76
C THR A 136 -56.93 -14.47 17.42
N THR A 137 -57.22 -14.24 16.14
CA THR A 137 -58.44 -13.54 15.69
C THR A 137 -59.58 -14.45 15.26
N ASP A 138 -59.45 -15.78 15.40
CA ASP A 138 -60.48 -16.76 14.97
C ASP A 138 -61.24 -17.42 16.14
N GLU A 139 -61.30 -16.79 17.32
CA GLU A 139 -62.14 -17.29 18.43
C GLU A 139 -62.97 -16.19 19.10
N GLN A 140 -63.65 -15.36 18.31
CA GLN A 140 -64.79 -14.53 18.74
C GLN A 140 -65.81 -14.29 17.59
N ARG A 141 -66.23 -15.34 16.88
CA ARG A 141 -67.55 -15.35 16.21
C ARG A 141 -68.14 -16.75 16.12
#